data_AF-A0A2R3TVM5-F1
#
_entry.id   AF-A0A2R3TVM5-F1
#
_cell.length_a   1.000
_cell.length_b   1.000
_cell.length_c   1.000
_cell.angle_alpha   90.00
_cell.angle_beta   90.00
_cell.angle_gamma   90.00
#
_symmetry.space_group_name_H-M   'P 1'
#
loop_
_entity.id
_entity.type
_entity.pdbx_description
1 polymer ?
#
loop_
_entity_poly.entity_id
_entity_poly.type
_entity_poly.pdbx_seq_one_letter_code
_entity_poly.pdbx_strand_id
1 'polypeptide(L)'
;MATWMLPSGAAGITTDPASARPLRLACVYESHGWEGSLWRHAELNSRKVTGRALTSLVVRSVSTVGNYDYISEVRLGEDGSIRVRNEFAGYPETDHTAPYRDPPARGRRIGESLHSSEPLDWGSRVRGDLVAQLHSHFCAWKVDLDILGERNEFRRVAATTLAGTGGTLTRKMQREFRVDREDPDTPLVASAQAPGLWRVVNPEALNPSTGIPRGYAVMIESAPAVQTLPLDHPFSITGSFARRHLAVARHKDDEPHATHSLDHYPLDSPLLSVDRFLSDRESLVGEDLVCWIGVGKEHITRSEDVPLVSNFGVQFALLPWNYHEENPAMQLSMIQSPGI
;
A
#
# COMPACT_ATOMS: atom_id res chain seq x y z
N MET A 1 30.92 27.06 4.80
CA MET A 1 30.81 25.89 3.91
C MET A 1 30.97 24.64 4.77
N ALA A 2 29.85 24.09 5.24
CA ALA A 2 29.86 22.78 5.89
C ALA A 2 29.48 21.77 4.81
N THR A 3 30.48 21.08 4.27
CA THR A 3 30.28 19.97 3.34
C THR A 3 29.77 18.79 4.17
N TRP A 4 28.48 18.51 4.10
CA TRP A 4 27.92 17.29 4.65
C TRP A 4 28.37 16.14 3.75
N MET A 5 29.47 15.49 4.10
CA MET A 5 29.78 14.18 3.53
C MET A 5 28.73 13.21 4.07
N LEU A 6 27.77 12.83 3.22
CA LEU A 6 27.05 11.59 3.43
C LEU A 6 28.11 10.47 3.45
N PRO A 7 28.17 9.63 4.49
CA PRO A 7 29.00 8.44 4.43
C PRO A 7 28.61 7.70 3.15
N SER A 8 29.58 7.38 2.31
CA SER A 8 29.42 6.54 1.13
C SER A 8 28.95 5.15 1.58
N GLY A 9 27.66 5.03 1.88
CA GLY A 9 26.95 3.80 2.17
C GLY A 9 26.38 3.16 0.91
N ALA A 10 26.94 3.47 -0.26
CA ALA A 10 26.68 2.67 -1.45
C ALA A 10 27.24 1.27 -1.16
N ALA A 11 26.37 0.34 -0.79
CA ALA A 11 26.68 -1.07 -0.74
C ALA A 11 27.05 -1.50 -2.17
N GLY A 12 28.35 -1.57 -2.47
CA GLY A 12 28.81 -2.26 -3.65
C GLY A 12 28.51 -3.75 -3.49
N ILE A 13 27.80 -4.35 -4.44
CA ILE A 13 27.73 -5.81 -4.56
C ILE A 13 29.17 -6.26 -4.85
N THR A 14 29.82 -6.91 -3.89
CA THR A 14 31.11 -7.55 -4.12
C THR A 14 30.88 -8.99 -4.58
N THR A 15 31.58 -9.40 -5.63
CA THR A 15 31.60 -10.81 -6.08
C THR A 15 32.57 -11.66 -5.26
N ASP A 16 33.32 -11.06 -4.33
CA ASP A 16 34.21 -11.74 -3.40
C ASP A 16 33.55 -11.87 -2.02
N PRO A 17 33.05 -13.07 -1.65
CA PRO A 17 32.43 -13.32 -0.36
C PRO A 17 33.35 -13.03 0.83
N ALA A 18 34.67 -13.09 0.67
CA ALA A 18 35.62 -12.81 1.74
C ALA A 18 35.73 -11.31 2.08
N SER A 19 35.39 -10.45 1.12
CA SER A 19 35.35 -8.99 1.29
C SER A 19 33.97 -8.46 1.69
N ALA A 20 32.95 -9.32 1.67
CA ALA A 20 31.58 -8.95 1.98
C ALA A 20 31.47 -8.51 3.44
N ARG A 21 31.07 -7.26 3.66
CA ARG A 21 30.76 -6.76 5.01
C ARG A 21 29.28 -7.02 5.29
N PRO A 22 28.93 -7.52 6.49
CA PRO A 22 27.54 -7.64 6.88
C PRO A 22 26.91 -6.24 6.91
N LEU A 23 26.00 -5.98 5.98
CA LEU A 23 25.13 -4.81 6.03
C LEU A 23 24.01 -5.08 7.02
N ARG A 24 23.74 -4.10 7.89
CA ARG A 24 22.53 -4.10 8.72
C ARG A 24 21.35 -3.68 7.84
N LEU A 25 20.89 -4.62 7.01
CA LEU A 25 19.88 -4.38 5.96
C LEU A 25 18.46 -4.23 6.51
N ALA A 26 18.19 -4.83 7.67
CA ALA A 26 16.89 -4.75 8.33
C ALA A 26 17.05 -4.67 9.84
N CYS A 27 16.06 -4.09 10.51
CA CYS A 27 15.90 -4.17 11.96
C CYS A 27 14.61 -4.89 12.32
N VAL A 28 14.65 -5.58 13.46
CA VAL A 28 13.51 -6.26 14.07
C VAL A 28 13.40 -5.75 15.50
N TYR A 29 12.24 -5.24 15.87
CA TYR A 29 12.00 -4.69 17.21
C TYR A 29 10.53 -4.77 17.60
N GLU A 30 10.25 -4.81 18.89
CA GLU A 30 8.90 -4.62 19.40
C GLU A 30 8.60 -3.12 19.47
N SER A 31 7.47 -2.72 18.90
CA SER A 31 6.97 -1.36 19.00
C SER A 31 5.87 -1.30 20.05
N HIS A 32 6.17 -0.63 21.16
CA HIS A 32 5.22 -0.29 22.22
C HIS A 32 5.02 1.24 22.20
N GLY A 33 3.93 1.74 21.63
CA GLY A 33 3.55 3.16 21.79
C GLY A 33 3.17 3.93 20.52
N TRP A 34 2.58 5.11 20.77
CA TRP A 34 1.83 6.07 19.94
C TRP A 34 0.55 5.58 19.25
N GLU A 35 0.45 4.31 18.86
CA GLU A 35 -0.76 3.75 18.22
C GLU A 35 -1.92 3.47 19.20
N GLY A 36 -1.68 3.63 20.50
CA GLY A 36 -2.71 3.58 21.55
C GLY A 36 -2.97 2.18 22.10
N SER A 37 -4.24 1.83 22.25
CA SER A 37 -4.70 0.55 22.80
C SER A 37 -5.09 -0.41 21.69
N LEU A 38 -4.69 -1.68 21.78
CA LEU A 38 -5.22 -2.74 20.93
C LEU A 38 -6.73 -2.86 21.09
N TRP A 39 -7.21 -2.78 22.34
CA TRP A 39 -8.62 -2.62 22.66
C TRP A 39 -8.78 -1.92 24.00
N ARG A 40 -9.92 -1.25 24.19
CA ARG A 40 -10.32 -0.66 25.46
C ARG A 40 -11.84 -0.64 25.57
N HIS A 41 -12.36 -0.88 26.78
CA HIS A 41 -13.78 -0.77 27.08
C HIS A 41 -13.98 -0.14 28.46
N ALA A 42 -14.99 0.74 28.56
CA ALA A 42 -15.44 1.31 29.82
C ALA A 42 -16.88 0.83 30.06
N GLU A 43 -17.05 -0.07 31.03
CA GLU A 43 -18.35 -0.64 31.35
C GLU A 43 -19.10 0.28 32.29
N LEU A 44 -20.20 0.88 31.80
CA LEU A 44 -20.95 1.91 32.52
C LEU A 44 -21.54 1.40 33.84
N ASN A 45 -22.05 0.17 33.86
CA ASN A 45 -22.73 -0.37 35.03
C ASN A 45 -21.75 -0.70 36.17
N SER A 46 -20.61 -1.32 35.82
CA SER A 46 -19.59 -1.69 36.80
C SER A 46 -18.58 -0.58 37.09
N ARG A 47 -18.61 0.50 36.30
CA ARG A 47 -17.61 1.60 36.31
C ARG A 47 -16.17 1.11 36.15
N LYS A 48 -15.97 -0.06 35.54
CA LYS A 48 -14.65 -0.62 35.28
C LYS A 48 -14.15 -0.21 33.91
N VAL A 49 -12.89 0.18 33.85
CA VAL A 49 -12.17 0.42 32.60
C VAL A 49 -11.18 -0.73 32.42
N THR A 50 -11.21 -1.34 31.24
CA THR A 50 -10.32 -2.43 30.85
C THR A 50 -9.73 -2.13 29.48
N GLY A 51 -8.53 -2.62 29.21
CA GLY A 51 -7.88 -2.42 27.94
C GLY A 51 -6.54 -3.14 27.86
N ARG A 52 -5.99 -3.16 26.65
CA ARG A 52 -4.67 -3.69 26.34
C ARG A 52 -3.91 -2.69 25.50
N ALA A 53 -2.67 -2.40 25.86
CA ALA A 53 -1.79 -1.58 25.03
C ALA A 53 -1.48 -2.33 23.72
N LEU A 54 -1.45 -1.61 22.59
CA LEU A 54 -1.02 -2.22 21.35
C LEU A 54 0.49 -2.48 21.39
N THR A 55 0.86 -3.74 21.16
CA THR A 55 2.23 -4.17 20.91
C THR A 55 2.28 -4.83 19.55
N SER A 56 3.36 -4.59 18.80
CA SER A 56 3.58 -5.27 17.52
C SER A 56 5.05 -5.58 17.31
N LEU A 57 5.32 -6.72 16.69
CA LEU A 57 6.65 -7.02 16.16
C LEU A 57 6.81 -6.32 14.81
N VAL A 58 7.87 -5.53 14.67
CA VAL A 58 8.14 -4.73 13.48
C VAL A 58 9.39 -5.25 12.80
N VAL A 59 9.29 -5.51 11.49
CA VAL A 59 10.42 -5.76 10.59
C VAL A 59 10.51 -4.58 9.63
N ARG A 60 11.63 -3.88 9.63
CA ARG A 60 11.83 -2.67 8.80
C ARG A 60 13.12 -2.76 8.01
N SER A 61 13.05 -2.35 6.74
CA SER A 61 14.18 -2.19 5.82
C SER A 61 14.16 -0.80 5.19
N VAL A 62 15.34 -0.25 4.89
CA VAL A 62 15.50 1.05 4.21
C VAL A 62 16.36 0.85 2.97
N SER A 63 15.85 1.29 1.83
CA SER A 63 16.56 1.28 0.56
C SER A 63 16.73 2.71 0.06
N THR A 64 17.97 3.21 0.05
CA THR A 64 18.29 4.52 -0.52
C THR A 64 18.64 4.36 -2.00
N VAL A 65 17.84 4.93 -2.89
CA VAL A 65 18.04 4.88 -4.35
C VAL A 65 18.18 6.30 -4.87
N GLY A 66 19.41 6.66 -5.24
CA GLY A 66 19.71 8.02 -5.69
C GLY A 66 19.41 9.04 -4.59
N ASN A 67 18.38 9.85 -4.80
CA ASN A 67 17.96 10.93 -3.92
C ASN A 67 16.90 10.53 -2.88
N TYR A 68 16.18 9.42 -3.07
CA TYR A 68 15.09 9.00 -2.18
C TYR A 68 15.49 7.86 -1.23
N ASP A 69 14.89 7.88 -0.04
CA ASP A 69 14.87 6.78 0.92
C ASP A 69 13.51 6.10 0.91
N TYR A 70 13.48 4.81 0.58
CA TYR A 70 12.29 3.96 0.60
C TYR A 70 12.31 3.09 1.85
N ILE A 71 11.39 3.36 2.77
CA ILE A 71 11.30 2.70 4.08
C ILE A 71 10.13 1.71 4.03
N SER A 72 10.44 0.42 4.01
CA SER A 72 9.42 -0.64 4.01
C SER A 72 9.32 -1.26 5.41
N GLU A 73 8.10 -1.34 5.92
CA GLU A 73 7.80 -1.86 7.25
C GLU A 73 6.69 -2.92 7.17
N VAL A 74 6.92 -4.07 7.80
CA VAL A 74 5.90 -5.08 8.08
C VAL A 74 5.70 -5.16 9.60
N ARG A 75 4.46 -5.04 10.03
CA ARG A 75 4.05 -5.03 11.43
C ARG A 75 3.11 -6.18 11.71
N LEU A 76 3.46 -7.00 12.69
CA LEU A 76 2.69 -8.17 13.14
C LEU A 76 2.03 -7.83 14.47
N GLY A 77 0.71 -7.73 14.47
CA GLY A 77 -0.11 -7.40 15.63
C GLY A 77 -0.47 -8.61 16.47
N GLU A 78 -0.65 -8.39 17.77
CA GLU A 78 -1.13 -9.41 18.74
C GLU A 78 -2.53 -9.98 18.41
N ASP A 79 -3.32 -9.25 17.63
CA ASP A 79 -4.65 -9.69 17.14
C ASP A 79 -4.58 -10.51 15.84
N GLY A 80 -3.37 -10.83 15.36
CA GLY A 80 -3.15 -11.52 14.09
C GLY A 80 -3.16 -10.60 12.87
N SER A 81 -3.30 -9.28 13.04
CA SER A 81 -3.19 -8.34 11.93
C SER A 81 -1.77 -8.24 11.38
N ILE A 82 -1.65 -8.15 10.06
CA ILE A 82 -0.39 -7.86 9.37
C ILE A 82 -0.57 -6.53 8.66
N ARG A 83 0.24 -5.52 9.00
CA ARG A 83 0.22 -4.22 8.33
C ARG A 83 1.51 -3.99 7.59
N VAL A 84 1.40 -3.51 6.36
CA VAL A 84 2.54 -3.22 5.51
C VAL A 84 2.49 -1.75 5.14
N ARG A 85 3.59 -1.05 5.40
CA ARG A 85 3.75 0.38 5.16
C ARG A 85 4.98 0.64 4.31
N ASN A 86 4.82 1.48 3.30
CA ASN A 86 5.91 2.05 2.53
C ASN A 86 5.93 3.55 2.79
N GLU A 87 7.03 4.05 3.34
CA GLU A 87 7.29 5.48 3.46
C GLU A 87 8.39 5.92 2.49
N PHE A 88 8.31 7.19 2.13
CA PHE A 88 9.20 7.88 1.23
C PHE A 88 9.78 9.08 1.98
N ALA A 89 11.10 9.22 1.91
CA ALA A 89 11.86 10.33 2.47
C ALA A 89 13.04 10.65 1.55
N GLY A 90 13.95 11.51 1.99
CA GLY A 90 15.14 11.88 1.22
C GLY A 90 14.98 13.24 0.54
N TYR A 91 15.81 13.47 -0.48
CA TYR A 91 15.85 14.71 -1.24
C TYR A 91 14.85 14.63 -2.41
N PRO A 92 13.94 15.62 -2.58
CA PRO A 92 13.07 15.61 -3.73
C PRO A 92 13.88 15.83 -5.01
N GLU A 93 13.45 15.21 -6.11
CA GLU A 93 14.00 15.55 -7.42
C GLU A 93 13.56 16.97 -7.78
N THR A 94 14.53 17.80 -8.16
CA THR A 94 14.30 19.23 -8.38
C THR A 94 14.91 19.67 -9.69
N ASP A 95 14.27 20.67 -10.28
CA ASP A 95 14.72 21.36 -11.48
C ASP A 95 14.73 22.88 -11.23
N HIS A 96 15.43 23.60 -12.09
CA HIS A 96 15.49 25.05 -12.07
C HIS A 96 14.42 25.63 -12.99
N THR A 97 13.64 26.60 -12.51
CA THR A 97 12.66 27.32 -13.36
C THR A 97 13.38 28.06 -14.47
N ALA A 98 13.28 27.54 -15.70
CA ALA A 98 13.93 28.13 -16.85
C ALA A 98 12.84 28.82 -17.70
N PRO A 99 12.81 30.16 -17.76
CA PRO A 99 11.77 30.89 -18.49
C PRO A 99 11.70 30.58 -20.00
N TYR A 100 12.68 29.84 -20.55
CA TYR A 100 12.83 29.44 -21.96
C TYR A 100 12.38 28.00 -22.26
N ARG A 101 12.18 27.14 -21.25
CA ARG A 101 11.90 25.69 -21.44
C ARG A 101 10.62 25.22 -20.78
N ASP A 102 10.18 25.88 -19.72
CA ASP A 102 8.96 25.49 -19.04
C ASP A 102 7.76 25.72 -19.97
N PRO A 103 6.84 24.75 -20.16
CA PRO A 103 5.68 24.94 -21.02
C PRO A 103 4.98 26.23 -20.58
N PRO A 104 4.81 27.22 -21.49
CA PRO A 104 4.27 28.50 -21.09
C PRO A 104 2.87 28.24 -20.55
N ALA A 105 2.63 28.64 -19.31
CA ALA A 105 1.26 28.88 -18.85
C ALA A 105 0.58 29.74 -19.92
N ARG A 106 -0.35 29.13 -20.66
CA ARG A 106 -1.10 29.69 -21.79
C ARG A 106 -0.53 31.00 -22.39
N GLY A 107 0.36 30.88 -23.37
CA GLY A 107 0.61 31.95 -24.35
C GLY A 107 1.54 33.10 -23.96
N ARG A 108 2.50 32.92 -23.05
CA ARG A 108 3.48 33.97 -22.69
C ARG A 108 4.85 33.85 -23.37
N ARG A 109 5.52 35.01 -23.49
CA ARG A 109 6.90 35.14 -23.99
C ARG A 109 7.90 34.69 -22.95
N ILE A 110 8.98 34.15 -23.48
CA ILE A 110 10.13 33.64 -22.78
C ILE A 110 10.84 34.77 -22.01
N GLY A 111 10.82 34.73 -20.68
CA GLY A 111 11.52 35.68 -19.79
C GLY A 111 10.72 36.20 -18.58
N GLU A 112 9.39 36.11 -18.60
CA GLU A 112 8.53 36.69 -17.54
C GLU A 112 8.30 35.76 -16.33
N SER A 113 8.81 34.52 -16.36
CA SER A 113 8.47 33.44 -15.41
C SER A 113 9.35 33.38 -14.14
N LEU A 114 10.56 33.96 -14.14
CA LEU A 114 11.53 33.81 -13.02
C LEU A 114 11.02 34.38 -11.68
N HIS A 115 10.09 35.33 -11.74
CA HIS A 115 9.52 35.99 -10.55
C HIS A 115 7.98 35.92 -10.52
N SER A 116 7.39 35.07 -11.36
CA SER A 116 5.95 34.86 -11.34
C SER A 116 5.58 34.05 -10.09
N SER A 117 4.62 34.56 -9.31
CA SER A 117 3.96 33.83 -8.23
C SER A 117 2.86 32.89 -8.74
N GLU A 118 2.67 32.80 -10.06
CA GLU A 118 1.66 31.93 -10.65
C GLU A 118 2.01 30.44 -10.43
N PRO A 119 1.01 29.59 -10.20
CA PRO A 119 1.20 28.15 -10.09
C PRO A 119 1.80 27.54 -11.37
N LEU A 120 2.62 26.50 -11.21
CA LEU A 120 3.13 25.70 -12.32
C LEU A 120 2.25 24.45 -12.48
N ASP A 121 1.95 24.07 -13.71
CA ASP A 121 1.08 22.91 -14.02
C ASP A 121 1.79 21.55 -13.83
N TRP A 122 3.12 21.54 -13.68
CA TRP A 122 3.97 20.34 -13.71
C TRP A 122 4.81 20.12 -12.44
N GLY A 123 4.69 21.00 -11.45
CA GLY A 123 5.49 20.95 -10.23
C GLY A 123 5.17 22.09 -9.27
N SER A 124 5.90 22.17 -8.16
CA SER A 124 5.76 23.25 -7.18
C SER A 124 7.06 24.01 -6.99
N ARG A 125 6.99 25.35 -6.96
CA ARG A 125 8.13 26.20 -6.61
C ARG A 125 8.41 26.05 -5.11
N VAL A 126 9.51 25.38 -4.78
CA VAL A 126 9.85 24.99 -3.40
C VAL A 126 10.84 25.96 -2.74
N ARG A 127 11.71 26.62 -3.51
CA ARG A 127 12.63 27.66 -3.00
C ARG A 127 13.20 28.53 -4.11
N GLY A 128 12.88 29.83 -4.15
CA GLY A 128 13.44 30.74 -5.15
C GLY A 128 13.09 30.29 -6.57
N ASP A 129 14.11 29.98 -7.37
CA ASP A 129 14.02 29.41 -8.72
C ASP A 129 14.01 27.87 -8.75
N LEU A 130 14.00 27.20 -7.60
CA LEU A 130 13.93 25.75 -7.49
C LEU A 130 12.48 25.25 -7.53
N VAL A 131 12.21 24.29 -8.41
CA VAL A 131 10.93 23.57 -8.52
C VAL A 131 11.15 22.10 -8.26
N ALA A 132 10.26 21.50 -7.48
CA ALA A 132 10.18 20.06 -7.39
C ALA A 132 9.04 19.57 -8.31
N GLN A 133 9.35 18.61 -9.17
CA GLN A 133 8.43 18.13 -10.20
C GLN A 133 7.30 17.32 -9.57
N LEU A 134 6.10 17.40 -10.14
CA LEU A 134 5.01 16.50 -9.79
C LEU A 134 5.40 15.08 -10.21
N HIS A 135 5.36 14.14 -9.28
CA HIS A 135 5.68 12.75 -9.54
C HIS A 135 4.90 11.84 -8.58
N SER A 136 4.81 10.57 -8.94
CA SER A 136 4.09 9.56 -8.17
C SER A 136 5.05 8.51 -7.62
N HIS A 137 4.80 8.05 -6.40
CA HIS A 137 5.46 6.88 -5.82
C HIS A 137 4.49 5.71 -5.82
N PHE A 138 4.83 4.60 -6.48
CA PHE A 138 4.02 3.37 -6.50
C PHE A 138 4.86 2.17 -6.09
N CYS A 139 4.29 1.33 -5.23
CA CYS A 139 4.86 0.08 -4.76
C CYS A 139 3.92 -1.10 -5.10
N ALA A 140 4.51 -2.25 -5.42
CA ALA A 140 3.79 -3.50 -5.62
C ALA A 140 4.19 -4.53 -4.56
N TRP A 141 3.21 -5.28 -4.05
CA TRP A 141 3.43 -6.40 -3.14
C TRP A 141 2.79 -7.65 -3.71
N LYS A 142 3.58 -8.74 -3.84
CA LYS A 142 3.07 -10.09 -4.05
C LYS A 142 2.66 -10.65 -2.69
N VAL A 143 1.38 -10.89 -2.48
CA VAL A 143 0.84 -11.44 -1.23
C VAL A 143 0.19 -12.79 -1.56
N ASP A 144 0.93 -13.84 -1.24
CA ASP A 144 0.57 -15.24 -1.50
C ASP A 144 -0.05 -15.83 -0.22
N LEU A 145 -1.38 -15.92 -0.17
CA LEU A 145 -2.11 -16.28 1.05
C LEU A 145 -2.59 -17.72 0.99
N ASP A 146 -1.91 -18.60 1.73
CA ASP A 146 -2.38 -19.97 1.96
C ASP A 146 -3.26 -20.05 3.21
N ILE A 147 -4.53 -19.64 3.09
CA ILE A 147 -5.45 -19.70 4.21
C ILE A 147 -5.78 -21.16 4.52
N LEU A 148 -5.10 -21.75 5.51
CA LEU A 148 -5.31 -23.14 5.93
C LEU A 148 -5.14 -24.14 4.75
N GLY A 149 -4.18 -23.83 3.87
CA GLY A 149 -3.93 -24.53 2.61
C GLY A 149 -4.20 -23.65 1.39
N GLU A 150 -3.75 -24.12 0.24
CA GLU A 150 -3.74 -23.38 -1.04
C GLU A 150 -5.13 -23.20 -1.65
N ARG A 151 -6.07 -24.12 -1.42
CA ARG A 151 -7.40 -24.09 -2.07
C ARG A 151 -8.29 -22.99 -1.50
N ASN A 152 -8.20 -21.79 -2.07
CA ASN A 152 -8.83 -20.59 -1.56
C ASN A 152 -9.82 -19.98 -2.57
N GLU A 153 -10.62 -19.02 -2.11
CA GLU A 153 -11.58 -18.28 -2.92
C GLU A 153 -11.48 -16.78 -2.64
N PHE A 154 -11.65 -15.98 -3.70
CA PHE A 154 -11.74 -14.54 -3.57
C PHE A 154 -13.18 -14.06 -3.36
N ARG A 155 -13.40 -13.25 -2.32
CA ARG A 155 -14.71 -12.70 -1.95
C ARG A 155 -14.67 -11.18 -1.87
N ARG A 156 -15.67 -10.52 -2.47
CA ARG A 156 -15.90 -9.08 -2.34
C ARG A 156 -17.12 -8.83 -1.45
N VAL A 157 -16.95 -8.00 -0.44
CA VAL A 157 -18.04 -7.53 0.42
C VAL A 157 -18.29 -6.06 0.13
N ALA A 158 -19.54 -5.68 -0.10
CA ALA A 158 -19.94 -4.31 -0.37
C ALA A 158 -21.05 -3.87 0.58
N ALA A 159 -20.93 -2.65 1.11
CA ALA A 159 -22.05 -1.98 1.77
C ALA A 159 -22.97 -1.36 0.70
N THR A 160 -24.26 -1.67 0.75
CA THR A 160 -25.28 -1.22 -0.20
C THR A 160 -26.54 -0.77 0.52
N THR A 161 -27.51 -0.23 -0.22
CA THR A 161 -28.87 0.04 0.26
C THR A 161 -29.86 -0.90 -0.41
N LEU A 162 -30.99 -1.17 0.27
CA LEU A 162 -32.19 -1.76 -0.34
C LEU A 162 -33.21 -0.64 -0.55
N ALA A 163 -33.80 -0.57 -1.73
CA ALA A 163 -34.97 0.28 -1.97
C ALA A 163 -36.20 -0.37 -1.31
N GLY A 164 -36.91 0.38 -0.45
CA GLY A 164 -38.18 -0.06 0.12
C GLY A 164 -39.31 -0.04 -0.90
N THR A 165 -40.31 -0.92 -0.73
CA THR A 165 -41.59 -0.83 -1.44
C THR A 165 -42.31 0.45 -0.99
N GLY A 166 -42.52 1.41 -1.90
CA GLY A 166 -43.15 2.71 -1.60
C GLY A 166 -42.21 3.92 -1.67
N GLY A 167 -41.00 3.77 -2.22
CA GLY A 167 -40.13 4.90 -2.59
C GLY A 167 -39.29 5.48 -1.45
N THR A 168 -39.61 5.15 -0.20
CA THR A 168 -38.79 5.60 0.94
C THR A 168 -38.57 4.46 1.91
N LEU A 169 -37.36 3.89 1.90
CA LEU A 169 -36.68 3.35 3.10
C LEU A 169 -35.18 3.12 2.79
N THR A 170 -34.34 3.59 3.71
CA THR A 170 -32.88 3.78 3.62
C THR A 170 -32.16 2.86 4.62
N ARG A 171 -32.23 1.54 4.45
CA ARG A 171 -31.50 0.60 5.32
C ARG A 171 -30.16 0.21 4.68
N LYS A 172 -29.08 0.34 5.46
CA LYS A 172 -27.77 -0.21 5.10
C LYS A 172 -27.83 -1.74 5.08
N MET A 173 -27.21 -2.32 4.06
CA MET A 173 -27.11 -3.75 3.84
C MET A 173 -25.66 -4.11 3.53
N GLN A 174 -25.31 -5.35 3.80
CA GLN A 174 -24.07 -5.96 3.35
C GLN A 174 -24.42 -6.99 2.28
N ARG A 175 -23.69 -6.97 1.16
CA ARG A 175 -23.72 -8.04 0.17
C ARG A 175 -22.33 -8.59 -0.01
N GLU A 176 -22.26 -9.90 -0.18
CA GLU A 176 -21.04 -10.62 -0.42
C GLU A 176 -21.15 -11.33 -1.77
N PHE A 177 -20.08 -11.25 -2.55
CA PHE A 177 -19.98 -11.82 -3.88
C PHE A 177 -18.75 -12.73 -3.90
N ARG A 178 -18.93 -13.97 -4.40
CA ARG A 178 -17.78 -14.76 -4.86
C ARG A 178 -17.34 -14.21 -6.21
N VAL A 179 -16.04 -14.08 -6.38
CA VAL A 179 -15.44 -13.69 -7.64
C VAL A 179 -14.84 -14.95 -8.24
N ASP A 180 -15.48 -15.48 -9.27
CA ASP A 180 -15.06 -16.75 -9.87
C ASP A 180 -13.87 -16.58 -10.81
N ARG A 181 -13.70 -15.36 -11.37
CA ARG A 181 -12.61 -14.93 -12.27
C ARG A 181 -12.39 -13.44 -12.09
N GLU A 182 -11.16 -12.97 -12.20
CA GLU A 182 -10.88 -11.54 -12.24
C GLU A 182 -11.27 -10.93 -13.59
N ASP A 183 -11.78 -9.70 -13.58
CA ASP A 183 -12.08 -8.92 -14.78
C ASP A 183 -11.04 -7.78 -14.91
N PRO A 184 -10.08 -7.89 -15.84
CA PRO A 184 -9.07 -6.85 -16.07
C PRO A 184 -9.66 -5.48 -16.45
N ASP A 185 -10.87 -5.48 -17.01
CA ASP A 185 -11.57 -4.26 -17.45
C ASP A 185 -12.28 -3.54 -16.28
N THR A 186 -12.41 -4.22 -15.13
CA THR A 186 -13.05 -3.68 -13.90
C THR A 186 -12.04 -3.68 -12.74
N PRO A 187 -11.15 -2.67 -12.65
CA PRO A 187 -10.06 -2.68 -11.67
C PRO A 187 -10.58 -2.63 -10.23
N LEU A 188 -9.95 -3.40 -9.34
CA LEU A 188 -10.25 -3.39 -7.92
C LEU A 188 -9.58 -2.17 -7.26
N VAL A 189 -10.35 -1.08 -7.15
CA VAL A 189 -9.93 0.18 -6.55
C VAL A 189 -10.74 0.45 -5.28
N ALA A 190 -10.04 0.61 -4.16
CA ALA A 190 -10.64 1.01 -2.89
C ALA A 190 -11.20 2.44 -3.00
N SER A 191 -12.45 2.64 -2.58
CA SER A 191 -13.12 3.94 -2.68
C SER A 191 -14.03 4.20 -1.48
N ALA A 192 -13.89 5.38 -0.87
CA ALA A 192 -14.79 5.84 0.18
C ALA A 192 -16.24 6.06 -0.31
N GLN A 193 -16.43 6.27 -1.61
CA GLN A 193 -17.76 6.39 -2.23
C GLN A 193 -18.43 5.03 -2.45
N ALA A 194 -17.65 3.95 -2.48
CA ALA A 194 -18.14 2.58 -2.63
C ALA A 194 -17.52 1.66 -1.55
N PRO A 195 -17.88 1.87 -0.26
CA PRO A 195 -17.23 1.19 0.85
C PRO A 195 -17.46 -0.32 0.80
N GLY A 196 -16.38 -1.07 1.00
CA GLY A 196 -16.35 -2.52 0.96
C GLY A 196 -14.99 -3.03 1.39
N LEU A 197 -14.84 -4.35 1.33
CA LEU A 197 -13.58 -5.03 1.60
C LEU A 197 -13.44 -6.25 0.69
N TRP A 198 -12.20 -6.70 0.54
CA TRP A 198 -11.84 -7.90 -0.19
C TRP A 198 -11.33 -8.94 0.78
N ARG A 199 -11.57 -10.22 0.51
CA ARG A 199 -11.10 -11.32 1.36
C ARG A 199 -10.64 -12.49 0.52
N VAL A 200 -9.58 -13.13 0.99
CA VAL A 200 -9.19 -14.48 0.60
C VAL A 200 -9.67 -15.41 1.70
N VAL A 201 -10.44 -16.44 1.34
CA VAL A 201 -11.05 -17.37 2.29
C VAL A 201 -10.80 -18.81 1.87
N ASN A 202 -10.79 -19.72 2.85
CA ASN A 202 -10.83 -21.15 2.58
C ASN A 202 -12.26 -21.67 2.77
N PRO A 203 -12.95 -22.08 1.69
CA PRO A 203 -14.35 -22.52 1.77
C PRO A 203 -14.54 -23.85 2.51
N GLU A 204 -13.47 -24.65 2.65
CA GLU A 204 -13.49 -25.96 3.31
C GLU A 204 -13.17 -25.86 4.81
N ALA A 205 -12.59 -24.73 5.24
CA ALA A 205 -12.24 -24.48 6.64
C ALA A 205 -13.18 -23.44 7.27
N LEU A 206 -14.26 -23.91 7.87
CA LEU A 206 -15.26 -23.06 8.51
C LEU A 206 -14.85 -22.68 9.93
N ASN A 207 -15.18 -21.45 10.32
CA ASN A 207 -15.09 -21.00 11.70
C ASN A 207 -16.12 -21.76 12.56
N PRO A 208 -15.70 -22.44 13.65
CA PRO A 208 -16.61 -23.28 14.44
C PRO A 208 -17.78 -22.53 15.08
N SER A 209 -17.59 -21.26 15.47
CA SER A 209 -18.62 -20.48 16.18
C SER A 209 -19.65 -19.84 15.24
N THR A 210 -19.28 -19.59 13.99
CA THR A 210 -20.14 -18.87 13.01
C THR A 210 -20.54 -19.69 11.79
N GLY A 211 -19.83 -20.78 11.48
CA GLY A 211 -20.00 -21.54 10.25
C GLY A 211 -19.56 -20.80 8.98
N ILE A 212 -18.89 -19.65 9.11
CA ILE A 212 -18.43 -18.85 7.97
C ILE A 212 -17.00 -19.27 7.58
N PRO A 213 -16.65 -19.35 6.28
CA PRO A 213 -15.28 -19.58 5.84
C PRO A 213 -14.26 -18.68 6.54
N ARG A 214 -13.17 -19.28 7.03
CA ARG A 214 -12.05 -18.59 7.65
C ARG A 214 -11.23 -17.90 6.55
N GLY A 215 -10.69 -16.71 6.83
CA GLY A 215 -9.94 -15.97 5.84
C GLY A 215 -9.18 -14.78 6.39
N TYR A 216 -8.56 -14.04 5.48
CA TYR A 216 -7.99 -12.72 5.73
C TYR A 216 -8.63 -11.70 4.79
N ALA A 217 -8.93 -10.52 5.33
CA ALA A 217 -9.37 -9.37 4.56
C ALA A 217 -8.15 -8.57 4.09
N VAL A 218 -8.13 -8.20 2.82
CA VAL A 218 -7.17 -7.23 2.26
C VAL A 218 -7.81 -5.86 2.34
N MET A 219 -7.22 -4.99 3.17
CA MET A 219 -7.69 -3.62 3.37
C MET A 219 -6.63 -2.62 2.96
N ILE A 220 -7.03 -1.68 2.11
CA ILE A 220 -6.18 -0.56 1.74
C ILE A 220 -6.36 0.53 2.79
N GLU A 221 -5.37 0.68 3.68
CA GLU A 221 -5.42 1.54 4.86
C GLU A 221 -4.79 2.92 4.59
N SER A 222 -5.13 3.56 3.47
CA SER A 222 -4.74 4.93 3.16
C SER A 222 -5.68 5.50 2.10
N ALA A 223 -5.44 6.70 1.60
CA ALA A 223 -6.01 7.17 0.33
C ALA A 223 -4.95 7.00 -0.78
N PRO A 224 -4.60 5.77 -1.19
CA PRO A 224 -3.61 5.63 -2.24
C PRO A 224 -4.19 6.09 -3.57
N ALA A 225 -3.30 6.66 -4.38
CA ALA A 225 -3.56 6.94 -5.77
C ALA A 225 -3.48 5.64 -6.58
N VAL A 226 -4.13 5.67 -7.75
CA VAL A 226 -3.77 4.84 -8.89
C VAL A 226 -3.04 5.73 -9.91
N GLN A 227 -2.25 5.13 -10.80
CA GLN A 227 -1.52 5.84 -11.85
C GLN A 227 -2.46 6.74 -12.67
N THR A 228 -2.06 7.99 -12.84
CA THR A 228 -2.85 9.04 -13.50
C THR A 228 -2.54 9.19 -14.99
N LEU A 229 -1.42 8.64 -15.45
CA LEU A 229 -1.06 8.60 -16.87
C LEU A 229 -2.05 7.76 -17.71
N PRO A 230 -2.24 8.07 -19.01
CA PRO A 230 -3.03 7.25 -19.92
C PRO A 230 -2.61 5.77 -19.91
N LEU A 231 -3.56 4.86 -20.14
CA LEU A 231 -3.31 3.41 -20.10
C LEU A 231 -2.35 2.93 -21.20
N ASP A 232 -2.22 3.67 -22.31
CA ASP A 232 -1.28 3.39 -23.40
C ASP A 232 0.07 4.10 -23.21
N HIS A 233 0.24 4.87 -22.13
CA HIS A 233 1.53 5.47 -21.82
C HIS A 233 2.56 4.38 -21.45
N PRO A 234 3.82 4.43 -21.93
CA PRO A 234 4.83 3.41 -21.65
C PRO A 234 5.02 3.12 -20.14
N PHE A 235 5.14 4.14 -19.29
CA PHE A 235 5.18 3.93 -17.83
C PHE A 235 3.94 3.27 -17.25
N SER A 236 2.75 3.50 -17.81
CA SER A 236 1.55 2.79 -17.38
C SER A 236 1.59 1.33 -17.81
N ILE A 237 2.12 1.02 -18.99
CA ILE A 237 2.24 -0.35 -19.53
C ILE A 237 3.22 -1.16 -18.67
N THR A 238 4.43 -0.63 -18.46
CA THR A 238 5.44 -1.26 -17.61
C THR A 238 5.02 -1.32 -16.14
N GLY A 239 4.44 -0.23 -15.62
CA GLY A 239 3.96 -0.14 -14.24
C GLY A 239 2.51 -0.59 -14.06
N SER A 240 2.09 -1.68 -14.71
CA SER A 240 0.66 -2.05 -14.78
C SER A 240 0.03 -2.32 -13.41
N PHE A 241 0.82 -2.71 -12.41
CA PHE A 241 0.38 -2.87 -11.02
C PHE A 241 -0.18 -1.58 -10.40
N ALA A 242 0.26 -0.41 -10.86
CA ALA A 242 -0.17 0.88 -10.34
C ALA A 242 -1.56 1.33 -10.83
N ARG A 243 -2.18 0.57 -11.77
CA ARG A 243 -3.50 0.89 -12.34
C ARG A 243 -4.67 0.51 -11.42
N ARG A 244 -4.40 -0.18 -10.31
CA ARG A 244 -5.38 -0.76 -9.38
C ARG A 244 -4.80 -0.87 -7.98
N HIS A 245 -5.65 -1.02 -6.98
CA HIS A 245 -5.18 -1.26 -5.60
C HIS A 245 -5.00 -2.75 -5.30
N LEU A 246 -5.74 -3.61 -6.00
CA LEU A 246 -5.64 -5.06 -5.88
C LEU A 246 -5.80 -5.70 -7.26
N ALA A 247 -5.04 -6.75 -7.50
CA ALA A 247 -5.31 -7.76 -8.51
C ALA A 247 -5.16 -9.15 -7.89
N VAL A 248 -5.99 -10.09 -8.30
CA VAL A 248 -6.01 -11.46 -7.82
C VAL A 248 -5.88 -12.41 -9.00
N ALA A 249 -4.84 -13.22 -8.98
CA ALA A 249 -4.56 -14.22 -9.99
C ALA A 249 -4.38 -15.58 -9.33
N ARG A 250 -4.49 -16.64 -10.13
CA ARG A 250 -4.03 -17.96 -9.72
C ARG A 250 -2.50 -17.95 -9.59
N HIS A 251 -1.96 -18.61 -8.58
CA HIS A 251 -0.51 -18.76 -8.45
C HIS A 251 0.10 -19.48 -9.66
N LYS A 252 1.24 -18.97 -10.14
CA LYS A 252 2.12 -19.62 -11.11
C LYS A 252 3.59 -19.35 -10.78
N ASP A 253 4.43 -20.37 -10.95
CA ASP A 253 5.88 -20.28 -10.68
C ASP A 253 6.60 -19.30 -11.64
N ASP A 254 6.07 -19.10 -12.85
CA ASP A 254 6.61 -18.19 -13.86
C ASP A 254 6.13 -16.73 -13.71
N GLU A 255 5.37 -16.44 -12.65
CA GLU A 255 4.93 -15.10 -12.23
C GLU A 255 5.57 -14.69 -10.87
N PRO A 256 6.92 -14.57 -10.77
CA PRO A 256 7.60 -14.37 -9.49
C PRO A 256 7.47 -12.94 -8.95
N HIS A 257 7.31 -11.95 -9.84
CA HIS A 257 7.34 -10.53 -9.51
C HIS A 257 6.33 -9.73 -10.35
N ALA A 258 5.87 -8.58 -9.84
CA ALA A 258 4.95 -7.70 -10.57
C ALA A 258 5.62 -6.99 -11.76
N THR A 259 6.95 -6.89 -11.75
CA THR A 259 7.81 -6.29 -12.77
C THR A 259 9.18 -6.94 -12.73
N HIS A 260 9.97 -6.82 -13.79
CA HIS A 260 11.34 -7.28 -13.91
C HIS A 260 12.32 -6.10 -13.92
N SER A 261 13.53 -6.30 -13.38
CA SER A 261 14.57 -5.25 -13.31
C SER A 261 14.97 -4.66 -14.67
N LEU A 262 14.76 -5.41 -15.76
CA LEU A 262 15.04 -4.98 -17.13
C LEU A 262 13.87 -4.25 -17.81
N ASP A 263 12.68 -4.16 -17.19
CA ASP A 263 11.51 -3.55 -17.83
C ASP A 263 11.67 -2.04 -18.07
N HIS A 264 12.62 -1.40 -17.40
CA HIS A 264 12.96 0.01 -17.64
C HIS A 264 13.62 0.26 -19.01
N TYR A 265 14.04 -0.78 -19.72
CA TYR A 265 14.60 -0.67 -21.07
C TYR A 265 13.51 -0.65 -22.15
N PRO A 266 12.64 -1.68 -22.30
CA PRO A 266 11.47 -1.63 -23.19
C PRO A 266 10.20 -1.22 -22.42
N LEU A 267 10.00 0.09 -22.25
CA LEU A 267 8.88 0.60 -21.45
C LEU A 267 7.48 0.22 -22.00
N ASP A 268 7.37 -0.13 -23.27
CA ASP A 268 6.13 -0.53 -23.94
C ASP A 268 5.97 -2.06 -24.11
N SER A 269 6.98 -2.85 -23.73
CA SER A 269 6.99 -4.31 -23.85
C SER A 269 7.68 -4.95 -22.65
N PRO A 270 7.08 -4.85 -21.45
CA PRO A 270 7.67 -5.40 -20.24
C PRO A 270 7.71 -6.93 -20.25
N LEU A 271 8.72 -7.51 -19.60
CA LEU A 271 8.88 -8.96 -19.47
C LEU A 271 7.83 -9.54 -18.51
N LEU A 272 7.54 -8.83 -17.43
CA LEU A 272 6.52 -9.17 -16.43
C LEU A 272 5.49 -8.05 -16.33
N SER A 273 4.22 -8.41 -16.21
CA SER A 273 3.14 -7.44 -16.09
C SER A 273 1.94 -8.07 -15.39
N VAL A 274 1.40 -7.38 -14.38
CA VAL A 274 0.15 -7.79 -13.73
C VAL A 274 -1.01 -7.85 -14.73
N ASP A 275 -1.01 -7.04 -15.79
CA ASP A 275 -2.07 -7.11 -16.81
C ASP A 275 -2.00 -8.43 -17.59
N ARG A 276 -0.78 -8.93 -17.84
CA ARG A 276 -0.58 -10.24 -18.47
C ARG A 276 -1.02 -11.38 -17.56
N PHE A 277 -0.74 -11.30 -16.26
CA PHE A 277 -1.13 -12.33 -15.28
C PHE A 277 -2.65 -12.49 -15.17
N LEU A 278 -3.42 -11.43 -15.47
CA LEU A 278 -4.88 -11.46 -15.47
C LEU A 278 -5.50 -11.79 -16.84
N SER A 279 -4.69 -11.84 -17.91
CA SER A 279 -5.19 -11.86 -19.29
C SER A 279 -5.88 -13.17 -19.69
N ASP A 280 -5.51 -14.28 -19.06
CA ASP A 280 -6.09 -15.61 -19.28
C ASP A 280 -7.39 -15.83 -18.50
N ARG A 281 -7.75 -14.89 -17.60
CA ARG A 281 -8.97 -14.90 -16.78
C ARG A 281 -9.19 -16.23 -16.07
N GLU A 282 -8.14 -16.82 -15.50
CA GLU A 282 -8.22 -18.11 -14.81
C GLU A 282 -9.26 -18.14 -13.68
N SER A 283 -9.67 -19.35 -13.30
CA SER A 283 -10.57 -19.57 -12.16
C SER A 283 -9.89 -19.13 -10.86
N LEU A 284 -10.64 -18.45 -10.00
CA LEU A 284 -10.25 -18.11 -8.62
C LEU A 284 -10.99 -18.97 -7.57
N VAL A 285 -11.64 -20.05 -7.99
CA VAL A 285 -12.51 -20.88 -7.13
C VAL A 285 -11.79 -22.14 -6.68
N GLY A 286 -11.39 -22.18 -5.41
CA GLY A 286 -10.75 -23.36 -4.81
C GLY A 286 -9.34 -23.62 -5.34
N GLU A 287 -8.66 -22.55 -5.74
CA GLU A 287 -7.32 -22.52 -6.33
C GLU A 287 -6.35 -21.81 -5.39
N ASP A 288 -5.05 -21.98 -5.64
CA ASP A 288 -3.97 -21.19 -5.03
C ASP A 288 -4.00 -19.76 -5.59
N LEU A 289 -4.10 -18.75 -4.72
CA LEU A 289 -4.38 -17.36 -5.10
C LEU A 289 -3.27 -16.40 -4.64
N VAL A 290 -2.78 -15.62 -5.59
CA VAL A 290 -1.87 -14.50 -5.35
C VAL A 290 -2.63 -13.17 -5.42
N CYS A 291 -2.49 -12.36 -4.38
CA CYS A 291 -2.92 -10.97 -4.36
C CYS A 291 -1.75 -10.04 -4.71
N TRP A 292 -1.83 -9.37 -5.86
CA TRP A 292 -0.94 -8.30 -6.27
C TRP A 292 -1.49 -6.96 -5.77
N ILE A 293 -0.90 -6.42 -4.69
CA ILE A 293 -1.36 -5.18 -4.06
C ILE A 293 -0.54 -4.01 -4.59
N GLY A 294 -1.22 -3.06 -5.24
CA GLY A 294 -0.66 -1.79 -5.69
C GLY A 294 -1.00 -0.67 -4.72
N VAL A 295 -0.01 0.01 -4.16
CA VAL A 295 -0.21 1.19 -3.31
C VAL A 295 0.70 2.31 -3.76
N GLY A 296 0.19 3.54 -3.80
CA GLY A 296 1.00 4.67 -4.19
C GLY A 296 0.39 6.01 -3.88
N LYS A 297 1.14 7.08 -4.12
CA LYS A 297 0.74 8.44 -3.81
C LYS A 297 1.33 9.41 -4.83
N GLU A 298 0.53 10.40 -5.20
CA GLU A 298 1.02 11.58 -5.91
C GLU A 298 1.74 12.49 -4.90
N HIS A 299 3.02 12.78 -5.16
CA HIS A 299 3.81 13.71 -4.36
C HIS A 299 3.69 15.11 -4.96
N ILE A 300 2.64 15.81 -4.55
CA ILE A 300 2.51 17.25 -4.76
C ILE A 300 3.38 17.94 -3.71
N THR A 301 4.58 18.31 -4.12
CA THR A 301 5.63 18.83 -3.24
C THR A 301 5.29 20.20 -2.65
N ARG A 302 5.84 20.51 -1.48
CA ARG A 302 5.72 21.83 -0.83
C ARG A 302 7.07 22.41 -0.45
N SER A 303 7.12 23.68 -0.05
CA SER A 303 8.36 24.34 0.37
C SER A 303 9.09 23.61 1.51
N GLU A 304 8.34 23.02 2.44
CA GLU A 304 8.84 22.27 3.59
C GLU A 304 9.47 20.91 3.21
N ASP A 305 9.33 20.48 1.96
CA ASP A 305 9.98 19.28 1.45
C ASP A 305 11.45 19.56 1.04
N VAL A 306 11.89 20.82 1.10
CA VAL A 306 13.28 21.24 0.87
C VAL A 306 13.90 21.80 2.17
N PRO A 307 15.12 21.38 2.54
CA PRO A 307 16.02 20.54 1.76
C PRO A 307 15.71 19.03 1.81
N LEU A 308 14.86 18.57 2.72
CA LEU A 308 14.59 17.15 2.92
C LEU A 308 13.09 16.92 3.16
N VAL A 309 12.54 15.89 2.52
CA VAL A 309 11.14 15.54 2.65
C VAL A 309 10.86 14.99 4.05
N SER A 310 9.78 15.47 4.68
CA SER A 310 9.23 14.80 5.88
C SER A 310 8.58 13.49 5.48
N ASN A 311 8.90 12.39 6.18
CA ASN A 311 8.36 11.06 5.86
C ASN A 311 6.86 11.09 5.60
N PHE A 312 6.46 10.56 4.45
CA PHE A 312 5.07 10.33 4.08
C PHE A 312 4.98 8.95 3.45
N GLY A 313 3.79 8.34 3.43
CA GLY A 313 3.68 6.98 2.93
C GLY A 313 2.28 6.52 2.62
N VAL A 314 2.22 5.25 2.28
CA VAL A 314 1.02 4.46 1.98
C VAL A 314 1.07 3.15 2.75
N GLN A 315 -0.09 2.55 2.98
CA GLN A 315 -0.16 1.30 3.73
C GLN A 315 -1.40 0.49 3.35
N PHE A 316 -1.31 -0.81 3.61
CA PHE A 316 -2.41 -1.77 3.58
C PHE A 316 -2.30 -2.73 4.77
N ALA A 317 -3.38 -3.43 5.04
CA ALA A 317 -3.47 -4.44 6.09
C ALA A 317 -4.09 -5.74 5.58
N LEU A 318 -3.61 -6.83 6.13
CA LEU A 318 -4.22 -8.15 6.10
C LEU A 318 -4.79 -8.40 7.48
N LEU A 319 -6.12 -8.46 7.58
CA LEU A 319 -6.81 -8.65 8.86
C LEU A 319 -7.44 -10.04 8.93
N PRO A 320 -7.29 -10.79 10.04
CA PRO A 320 -8.05 -12.01 10.25
C PRO A 320 -9.55 -11.75 10.09
N TRP A 321 -10.23 -12.52 9.26
CA TRP A 321 -11.67 -12.37 8.99
C TRP A 321 -12.38 -13.69 9.22
N ASN A 322 -13.14 -13.78 10.32
CA ASN A 322 -13.67 -15.04 10.85
C ASN A 322 -12.60 -16.13 11.02
N TYR A 323 -11.32 -15.78 11.08
CA TYR A 323 -10.25 -16.77 11.20
C TYR A 323 -10.20 -17.39 12.60
N HIS A 324 -10.54 -16.63 13.63
CA HIS A 324 -10.59 -17.08 15.03
C HIS A 324 -12.05 -17.07 15.52
N GLU A 325 -12.38 -17.91 16.50
CA GLU A 325 -13.73 -17.97 17.09
C GLU A 325 -14.08 -16.69 17.89
N GLU A 326 -13.06 -16.00 18.37
CA GLU A 326 -13.13 -14.73 19.09
C GLU A 326 -11.87 -13.90 18.83
N ASN A 327 -11.78 -12.70 19.41
CA ASN A 327 -10.58 -11.88 19.30
C ASN A 327 -9.36 -12.62 19.92
N PRO A 328 -8.34 -12.98 19.14
CA PRO A 328 -7.21 -13.79 19.63
C PRO A 328 -6.40 -13.07 20.71
N ALA A 329 -6.49 -11.73 20.80
CA ALA A 329 -5.84 -10.96 21.86
C ALA A 329 -6.42 -11.22 23.27
N MET A 330 -7.58 -11.88 23.38
CA MET A 330 -8.20 -12.24 24.66
C MET A 330 -7.47 -13.41 25.36
N GLN A 331 -6.69 -14.19 24.61
CA GLN A 331 -5.92 -15.32 25.15
C GLN A 331 -4.60 -14.87 25.79
N LEU A 332 -4.21 -13.62 25.60
CA LEU A 332 -2.99 -13.06 26.13
C LEU A 332 -3.20 -12.60 27.58
N SER A 333 -2.16 -12.74 28.42
CA SER A 333 -2.24 -12.35 29.84
C SER A 333 -2.71 -10.90 30.00
N MET A 334 -3.75 -10.67 30.80
CA MET A 334 -4.29 -9.33 31.03
C MET A 334 -3.36 -8.47 31.89
N ILE A 335 -3.10 -7.24 31.45
CA ILE A 335 -2.56 -6.19 32.32
C ILE A 335 -3.77 -5.55 33.00
N GLN A 336 -4.07 -5.96 34.23
CA GLN A 336 -5.07 -5.27 35.05
C GLN A 336 -4.49 -3.92 35.48
N SER A 337 -5.19 -2.81 35.22
CA SER A 337 -4.89 -1.56 35.91
C SER A 337 -5.02 -1.80 37.41
N PRO A 338 -4.03 -1.41 38.24
CA PRO A 338 -4.26 -1.32 39.67
C PRO A 338 -5.45 -0.35 39.84
N GLY A 339 -6.49 -0.82 40.54
CA GLY A 339 -7.73 -0.06 40.71
C GLY A 339 -7.45 1.37 41.20
N ILE A 340 -8.21 2.32 40.66
CA ILE A 340 -8.22 3.72 41.15
C ILE A 340 -8.91 3.75 42.51
#